data_AF-A0A6J4HGJ5-F1
#
_entry.id   AF-A0A6J4HGJ5-F1
#
_cell.length_a   1.000
_cell.length_b   1.000
_cell.length_c   1.000
_cell.angle_alpha   90.00
_cell.angle_beta   90.00
_cell.angle_gamma   90.00
#
_symmetry.space_group_name_H-M   'P 1'
#
loop_
_entity.id
_entity.type
_entity.pdbx_description
1 polymer ?
#
loop_
_entity_poly.entity_id
_entity_poly.type
_entity_poly.pdbx_seq_one_letter_code
_entity_poly.pdbx_strand_id
1 'polypeptide(L)'
;MKAPRSTIVALLAIMVVAAAAFGLASLRRSSETAAHPPGATERREKRVKTPPEDSFLTQRVVHGGIPAGAMEKARAQVTRARVAARSAAPGQLAEQVAAARWQFVGPTNVGGRIVDVAVDPVAPDTIYAAAATGGVWKSEDAGAQFTSIWPSGN
;
A
#
# COMPACT_ATOMS: atom_id res chain seq x y z
N MET A 1 -37.42 -70.28 14.30
CA MET A 1 -38.67 -69.62 14.76
C MET A 1 -38.70 -68.21 14.20
N LYS A 2 -39.76 -67.86 13.46
CA LYS A 2 -39.94 -66.60 12.72
C LYS A 2 -40.17 -65.45 13.71
N ALA A 3 -39.33 -64.41 13.70
CA ALA A 3 -39.57 -63.24 14.55
C ALA A 3 -40.95 -62.63 14.20
N PRO A 4 -41.80 -62.30 15.18
CA PRO A 4 -43.12 -61.75 14.91
C PRO A 4 -43.01 -60.41 14.17
N ARG A 5 -43.95 -60.13 13.27
CA ARG A 5 -43.93 -58.95 12.39
C ARG A 5 -43.89 -57.61 13.17
N SER A 6 -44.28 -57.60 14.45
CA SER A 6 -44.13 -56.47 15.38
C SER A 6 -42.67 -56.14 15.72
N THR A 7 -41.78 -57.13 15.78
CA THR A 7 -40.34 -56.95 16.06
C THR A 7 -39.61 -56.29 14.89
N ILE A 8 -40.01 -56.56 13.65
CA ILE A 8 -39.36 -55.97 12.45
C ILE A 8 -39.74 -54.49 12.31
N VAL A 9 -40.99 -54.14 12.59
CA VAL A 9 -41.45 -52.73 12.61
C VAL A 9 -40.79 -51.96 13.75
N ALA A 10 -40.63 -52.58 14.94
CA ALA A 10 -39.92 -51.98 16.06
C ALA A 10 -38.43 -51.73 15.75
N LEU A 11 -37.74 -52.67 15.07
CA LEU A 11 -36.33 -52.51 14.68
C LEU A 11 -36.13 -51.44 13.61
N LEU A 12 -37.05 -51.34 12.63
CA LEU A 12 -37.03 -50.27 11.62
C LEU A 12 -37.29 -48.89 12.25
N ALA A 13 -38.22 -48.79 13.20
CA ALA A 13 -38.47 -47.54 13.93
C ALA A 13 -37.26 -47.11 14.77
N ILE A 14 -36.58 -48.04 15.43
CA ILE A 14 -35.35 -47.77 16.20
C ILE A 14 -34.21 -47.32 15.27
N MET A 15 -34.07 -47.92 14.08
CA MET A 15 -33.07 -47.52 13.08
C MET A 15 -33.31 -46.10 12.54
N VAL A 16 -34.56 -45.71 12.29
CA VAL A 16 -34.90 -44.34 11.83
C VAL A 16 -34.64 -43.32 12.94
N VAL A 17 -34.96 -43.63 14.20
CA VAL A 17 -34.66 -42.77 15.36
C VAL A 17 -33.14 -42.66 15.58
N ALA A 18 -32.38 -43.74 15.41
CA ALA A 18 -30.93 -43.73 15.52
C ALA A 18 -30.26 -42.90 14.40
N ALA A 19 -30.75 -42.99 13.17
CA ALA A 19 -30.25 -42.19 12.04
C ALA A 19 -30.57 -40.68 12.21
N ALA A 20 -31.75 -40.35 12.73
CA ALA A 20 -32.13 -38.96 13.05
C ALA A 20 -31.32 -38.38 14.23
N ALA A 21 -31.02 -39.18 15.26
CA ALA A 21 -30.18 -38.78 16.39
C ALA A 21 -28.70 -38.58 15.98
N PHE A 22 -28.19 -39.37 15.05
CA PHE A 22 -26.82 -39.23 14.54
C PHE A 22 -26.66 -38.03 13.60
N GLY A 23 -27.69 -37.72 12.80
CA GLY A 23 -27.75 -36.52 11.95
C GLY A 23 -27.87 -35.21 12.73
N LEU A 24 -28.54 -35.19 13.89
CA LEU A 24 -28.61 -34.01 14.75
C LEU A 24 -27.39 -33.82 15.67
N ALA A 25 -26.66 -34.89 16.01
CA ALA A 25 -25.45 -34.82 16.82
C ALA A 25 -24.24 -34.26 16.07
N SER A 26 -24.19 -34.39 14.74
CA SER A 26 -23.12 -33.82 13.90
C SER A 26 -23.28 -32.31 13.62
N LEU A 27 -24.48 -31.76 13.83
CA LEU A 27 -24.77 -30.33 13.70
C LEU A 27 -24.56 -29.54 15.01
N ARG A 28 -24.25 -30.20 16.14
CA ARG A 28 -24.10 -29.57 17.46
C ARG A 28 -22.68 -29.52 18.01
N ARG A 29 -21.68 -29.95 17.23
CA ARG A 29 -20.26 -29.92 17.61
C ARG A 29 -19.46 -28.93 16.76
N SER A 30 -19.78 -27.65 16.91
CA SER A 30 -18.94 -26.53 16.46
C SER A 30 -19.37 -25.22 17.11
N SER A 31 -19.41 -25.18 18.45
CA SER A 31 -19.34 -23.91 19.20
C SER A 31 -19.00 -24.14 20.66
N GLU A 32 -17.80 -24.67 20.93
CA GLU A 32 -17.20 -24.48 22.25
C GLU A 32 -15.68 -24.41 22.11
N THR A 33 -15.18 -23.21 21.89
CA THR A 33 -13.81 -22.84 22.23
C THR A 33 -13.91 -21.58 23.06
N ALA A 34 -13.76 -21.79 24.37
CA ALA A 34 -13.33 -20.88 25.41
C ALA A 34 -13.87 -19.43 25.40
N ALA A 35 -14.61 -19.12 26.46
CA ALA A 35 -14.82 -17.75 26.92
C ALA A 35 -13.47 -17.02 27.05
N HIS A 36 -13.31 -15.93 26.30
CA HIS A 36 -12.33 -14.87 26.54
C HIS A 36 -13.00 -13.82 27.46
N PRO A 37 -12.32 -13.27 28.49
CA PRO A 37 -12.93 -12.29 29.37
C PRO A 37 -13.44 -11.06 28.57
N PRO A 38 -14.55 -10.41 28.96
CA PRO A 38 -14.98 -9.17 28.34
C PRO A 38 -14.10 -8.03 28.87
N GLY A 39 -12.97 -7.81 28.23
CA GLY A 39 -12.05 -6.73 28.58
C GLY A 39 -11.18 -6.38 27.39
N ALA A 40 -11.34 -5.15 26.91
CA ALA A 40 -10.65 -4.52 25.79
C ALA A 40 -11.04 -5.04 24.39
N THR A 41 -11.83 -4.22 23.72
CA THR A 41 -11.95 -4.18 22.26
C THR A 41 -10.56 -4.14 21.60
N GLU A 42 -9.98 -5.29 21.28
CA GLU A 42 -9.00 -5.35 20.21
C GLU A 42 -9.76 -5.09 18.91
N ARG A 43 -9.77 -3.83 18.50
CA ARG A 43 -9.96 -3.43 17.12
C ARG A 43 -8.90 -4.22 16.34
N ARG A 44 -9.27 -5.39 15.82
CA ARG A 44 -8.45 -6.18 14.91
C ARG A 44 -8.28 -5.34 13.66
N GLU A 45 -7.28 -4.45 13.67
CA GLU A 45 -6.84 -3.74 12.50
C GLU A 45 -6.61 -4.81 11.44
N LYS A 46 -7.43 -4.76 10.39
CA LYS A 46 -7.14 -5.51 9.17
C LYS A 46 -5.76 -5.04 8.77
N ARG A 47 -4.73 -5.85 9.02
CA ARG A 47 -3.38 -5.62 8.51
C ARG A 47 -3.53 -5.50 7.00
N VAL A 48 -3.59 -4.26 6.52
CA VAL A 48 -3.55 -3.95 5.11
C VAL A 48 -2.25 -4.57 4.64
N LYS A 49 -2.36 -5.57 3.76
CA LYS A 49 -1.19 -6.21 3.15
C LYS A 49 -0.62 -5.14 2.23
N THR A 50 0.33 -4.35 2.73
CA THR A 50 0.98 -3.34 1.91
C THR A 50 1.65 -4.07 0.75
N PRO A 51 1.32 -3.74 -0.51
CA PRO A 51 2.04 -4.25 -1.66
C PRO A 51 3.56 -4.07 -1.48
N PRO A 52 4.41 -4.96 -2.03
CA PRO A 52 5.86 -4.89 -1.83
C PRO A 52 6.47 -3.51 -2.15
N GLU A 53 5.89 -2.79 -3.11
CA GLU A 53 6.25 -1.42 -3.50
C GLU A 53 6.05 -0.39 -2.38
N ASP A 54 5.12 -0.63 -1.45
CA ASP A 54 4.79 0.28 -0.35
C ASP A 54 5.65 0.03 0.91
N SER A 55 6.42 -1.06 0.95
CA SER A 55 7.30 -1.38 2.09
C SER A 55 8.39 -0.31 2.26
N PHE A 56 8.98 0.14 1.15
CA PHE A 56 9.96 1.23 1.12
C PHE A 56 9.34 2.59 1.45
N LEU A 57 8.09 2.85 1.04
CA LEU A 57 7.37 4.07 1.40
C LEU A 57 7.07 4.11 2.90
N THR A 58 6.60 2.99 3.45
CA THR A 58 6.29 2.86 4.89
C THR A 58 7.54 3.04 5.76
N GLN A 59 8.70 2.54 5.30
CA GLN A 59 9.99 2.74 5.99
C GLN A 59 10.53 4.19 5.91
N ARG A 60 10.07 4.99 4.94
CA ARG A 60 10.51 6.37 4.73
C ARG A 60 9.58 7.42 5.34
N VAL A 61 8.39 7.02 5.78
CA VAL A 61 7.46 7.89 6.51
C VAL A 61 7.99 8.07 7.94
N VAL A 62 8.87 9.04 8.11
CA VAL A 62 9.41 9.44 9.40
C VAL A 62 8.41 10.40 10.05
N HIS A 63 7.80 9.94 11.15
CA HIS A 63 6.89 10.66 12.05
C HIS A 63 5.61 11.25 11.41
N GLY A 64 4.45 10.67 11.74
CA GLY A 64 3.13 11.28 11.49
C GLY A 64 2.27 10.63 10.41
N GLY A 65 2.79 9.62 9.69
CA GLY A 65 2.02 8.94 8.66
C GLY A 65 1.89 9.75 7.36
N ILE A 66 1.25 9.17 6.36
CA ILE A 66 0.89 9.89 5.13
C ILE A 66 -0.37 10.72 5.43
N PRO A 67 -0.37 12.05 5.20
CA PRO A 67 -1.54 12.88 5.48
C PRO A 67 -2.79 12.40 4.74
N ALA A 68 -3.95 12.50 5.39
CA ALA A 68 -5.22 12.16 4.77
C ALA A 68 -5.42 12.94 3.46
N GLY A 69 -5.77 12.24 2.37
CA GLY A 69 -5.95 12.82 1.04
C GLY A 69 -4.66 13.09 0.26
N ALA A 70 -3.46 12.88 0.81
CA ALA A 70 -2.21 13.08 0.07
C ALA A 70 -2.12 12.17 -1.17
N MET A 71 -2.54 10.91 -1.05
CA MET A 71 -2.57 9.96 -2.16
C MET A 71 -3.58 10.35 -3.26
N GLU A 72 -4.72 10.91 -2.87
CA GLU A 72 -5.73 11.40 -3.81
C GLU A 72 -5.22 12.62 -4.57
N LYS A 73 -4.60 13.57 -3.86
CA LYS A 73 -3.94 14.73 -4.47
C LYS A 73 -2.83 14.31 -5.44
N ALA A 74 -1.99 13.34 -5.06
CA ALA A 74 -0.94 12.80 -5.91
C ALA A 74 -1.52 12.16 -7.19
N ARG A 75 -2.59 11.35 -7.06
CA ARG A 75 -3.28 10.77 -8.22
C ARG A 75 -3.90 11.84 -9.12
N ALA A 76 -4.54 12.86 -8.55
CA ALA A 76 -5.09 13.97 -9.31
C ALA A 76 -4.00 14.73 -10.08
N GLN A 77 -2.84 14.95 -9.45
CA GLN A 77 -1.69 15.57 -10.09
C GLN A 77 -1.14 14.73 -11.24
N VAL A 78 -0.95 13.41 -11.04
CA VAL A 78 -0.50 12.50 -12.11
C VAL A 78 -1.47 12.52 -13.29
N THR A 79 -2.78 12.50 -13.02
CA THR A 79 -3.79 12.60 -14.08
C THR A 79 -3.68 13.92 -14.84
N ARG A 80 -3.56 15.05 -14.13
CA ARG A 80 -3.38 16.37 -14.76
C ARG A 80 -2.12 16.42 -15.62
N ALA A 81 -0.99 15.92 -15.10
CA ALA A 81 0.27 15.87 -15.83
C ALA A 81 0.16 15.00 -17.09
N ARG A 82 -0.50 13.84 -17.01
CA ARG A 82 -0.74 12.97 -18.18
C ARG A 82 -1.63 13.62 -19.23
N VAL A 83 -2.69 14.31 -18.82
CA VAL A 83 -3.56 15.04 -19.74
C VAL A 83 -2.81 16.19 -20.41
N ALA A 84 -2.04 16.97 -19.64
CA ALA A 84 -1.19 18.03 -20.18
C ALA A 84 -0.15 17.49 -21.17
N ALA A 85 0.55 16.41 -20.81
CA ALA A 85 1.52 15.76 -21.70
C ALA A 85 0.88 15.23 -22.99
N ARG A 86 -0.37 14.76 -22.94
CA ARG A 86 -1.12 14.31 -24.11
C ARG A 86 -1.65 15.45 -24.98
N SER A 87 -1.80 16.64 -24.39
CA SER A 87 -2.27 17.86 -25.07
C SER A 87 -1.11 18.63 -25.72
N ALA A 88 0.11 18.47 -25.22
CA ALA A 88 1.32 18.91 -25.91
C ALA A 88 1.47 18.12 -27.21
N ALA A 89 1.85 18.81 -28.30
CA ALA A 89 1.99 18.19 -29.62
C ALA A 89 2.81 16.89 -29.52
N PRO A 90 2.24 15.72 -29.91
CA PRO A 90 2.95 14.46 -29.84
C PRO A 90 4.23 14.56 -30.65
N GLY A 91 5.38 14.46 -29.97
CA GLY A 91 6.70 14.51 -30.60
C GLY A 91 7.54 15.73 -30.23
N GLN A 92 6.96 16.89 -29.95
CA GLN A 92 7.76 18.11 -29.74
C GLN A 92 8.66 18.02 -28.49
N LEU A 93 8.12 17.54 -27.36
CA LEU A 93 8.91 17.33 -26.14
C LEU A 93 9.94 16.22 -26.33
N ALA A 94 9.55 15.13 -27.00
CA ALA A 94 10.45 14.00 -27.26
C ALA A 94 11.62 14.43 -28.15
N GLU A 95 11.36 15.25 -29.17
CA GLU A 95 12.36 15.82 -30.06
C GLU A 95 13.26 16.81 -29.34
N GLN A 96 12.71 17.69 -28.49
CA GLN A 96 13.50 18.60 -27.65
C GLN A 96 14.44 17.85 -26.70
N VAL A 97 13.94 16.78 -26.04
CA VAL A 97 14.74 15.94 -25.15
C VAL A 97 15.79 15.14 -25.93
N ALA A 98 15.45 14.65 -27.13
CA ALA A 98 16.38 13.94 -28.00
C ALA A 98 17.48 14.87 -28.56
N ALA A 99 17.14 16.13 -28.84
CA ALA A 99 18.07 17.16 -29.28
C ALA A 99 18.88 17.78 -28.12
N ALA A 100 18.48 17.56 -26.87
CA ALA A 100 19.16 18.10 -25.71
C ALA A 100 20.58 17.56 -25.60
N ARG A 101 21.55 18.46 -25.38
CA ARG A 101 22.93 18.09 -25.08
C ARG A 101 23.07 17.82 -23.60
N TRP A 102 22.97 16.55 -23.23
CA TRP A 102 23.20 16.11 -21.87
C TRP A 102 24.67 16.30 -21.49
N GLN A 103 24.90 17.02 -20.41
CA GLN A 103 26.22 17.21 -19.82
C GLN A 103 26.22 16.66 -18.40
N PHE A 104 27.34 16.05 -18.00
CA PHE A 104 27.54 15.61 -16.64
C PHE A 104 27.81 16.82 -15.75
N VAL A 105 26.89 17.11 -14.83
CA VAL A 105 26.99 18.24 -13.89
C VAL A 105 27.59 17.85 -12.53
N GLY A 106 27.92 16.57 -12.31
CA GLY A 106 28.63 16.11 -11.11
C GLY A 106 27.89 15.02 -10.30
N PRO A 107 28.48 14.58 -9.16
CA PRO A 107 29.70 15.11 -8.51
C PRO A 107 31.02 14.56 -9.07
N THR A 108 32.09 15.37 -9.04
CA THR A 108 33.46 14.96 -9.45
C THR A 108 34.28 14.31 -8.32
N ASN A 109 33.79 14.30 -7.08
CA ASN A 109 34.59 13.81 -5.94
C ASN A 109 33.89 12.84 -4.97
N VAL A 110 32.56 12.87 -4.73
CA VAL A 110 31.82 11.73 -4.11
C VAL A 110 30.35 11.79 -4.53
N GLY A 111 29.88 10.79 -5.28
CA GLY A 111 28.48 10.66 -5.69
C GLY A 111 27.56 10.29 -4.53
N GLY A 112 26.83 11.27 -3.98
CA GLY A 112 25.67 10.97 -3.13
C GLY A 112 24.53 10.37 -3.96
N ARG A 113 23.79 9.39 -3.42
CA ARG A 113 22.63 8.81 -4.11
C ARG A 113 21.43 9.73 -3.99
N ILE A 114 20.95 10.30 -5.09
CA ILE A 114 19.64 10.96 -5.14
C ILE A 114 18.56 9.88 -5.17
N VAL A 115 17.59 9.97 -4.27
CA VAL A 115 16.50 9.00 -4.12
C VAL A 115 15.16 9.51 -4.60
N ASP A 116 15.03 10.83 -4.79
CA ASP A 116 13.83 11.47 -5.31
C ASP A 116 14.13 12.88 -5.84
N VAL A 117 13.32 13.34 -6.80
CA VAL A 117 13.31 14.71 -7.32
C VAL A 117 11.85 15.15 -7.52
N ALA A 118 11.50 16.30 -6.97
CA ALA A 118 10.17 16.89 -7.10
C ALA A 118 10.26 18.33 -7.63
N VAL A 119 9.38 18.67 -8.58
CA VAL A 119 9.23 20.04 -9.10
C VAL A 119 8.01 20.67 -8.44
N ASP A 120 8.14 21.92 -7.99
CA ASP A 120 7.02 22.67 -7.43
C ASP A 120 5.95 22.90 -8.52
N PRO A 121 4.69 22.51 -8.30
CA PRO A 121 3.64 22.62 -9.30
C PRO A 121 3.19 24.07 -9.58
N VAL A 122 3.54 25.02 -8.71
CA VAL A 122 3.22 26.45 -8.83
C VAL A 122 4.42 27.24 -9.36
N ALA A 123 5.63 26.83 -9.02
CA ALA A 123 6.88 27.48 -9.46
C ALA A 123 7.82 26.45 -10.15
N PRO A 124 7.70 26.23 -11.47
CA PRO A 124 8.42 25.16 -12.17
C PRO A 124 9.96 25.23 -12.10
N ASP A 125 10.53 26.40 -11.83
CA ASP A 125 11.97 26.58 -11.63
C ASP A 125 12.43 26.14 -10.22
N THR A 126 11.48 25.90 -9.31
CA THR A 126 11.76 25.38 -7.97
C THR A 126 11.79 23.85 -7.98
N ILE A 127 12.96 23.28 -7.70
CA ILE A 127 13.21 21.84 -7.72
C ILE A 127 13.76 21.40 -6.37
N TYR A 128 13.22 20.31 -5.83
CA TYR A 128 13.70 19.66 -4.62
C TYR A 128 14.37 18.33 -4.97
N ALA A 129 15.58 18.11 -4.46
CA ALA A 129 16.31 16.86 -4.61
C ALA A 129 16.56 16.22 -3.23
N ALA A 130 16.14 14.96 -3.06
CA ALA A 130 16.35 14.21 -1.84
C ALA A 130 17.57 13.30 -1.98
N ALA A 131 18.60 13.52 -1.15
CA ALA A 131 19.78 12.69 -1.10
C ALA A 131 19.67 11.62 -0.01
N ALA A 132 20.10 10.38 -0.30
CA ALA A 132 20.02 9.23 0.60
C ALA A 132 20.72 9.46 1.94
N THR A 133 21.84 10.19 1.94
CA THR A 133 22.66 10.49 3.13
C THR A 133 23.09 11.96 3.17
N GLY A 134 22.32 12.86 2.54
CA GLY A 134 22.68 14.28 2.41
C GLY A 134 21.52 15.24 2.61
N GLY A 135 20.36 14.76 3.10
CA GLY A 135 19.18 15.59 3.34
C GLY A 135 18.48 16.05 2.06
N VAL A 136 17.76 17.17 2.16
CA VAL A 136 16.98 17.77 1.07
C VAL A 136 17.67 19.03 0.58
N TRP A 137 17.77 19.15 -0.74
CA TRP A 137 18.35 20.27 -1.46
C TRP A 137 17.27 20.95 -2.28
N LYS A 138 17.36 22.27 -2.41
CA LYS A 138 16.44 23.10 -3.18
C LYS A 138 17.20 23.90 -4.23
N SER A 139 16.68 23.94 -5.44
CA SER A 139 17.02 24.87 -6.50
C SER A 139 15.84 25.80 -6.73
N GLU A 140 16.11 27.05 -7.10
CA GLU A 140 15.11 28.03 -7.56
C GLU A 140 15.42 28.51 -8.99
N ASP A 141 16.37 27.85 -9.67
CA ASP A 141 16.92 28.21 -10.98
C ASP A 141 16.93 27.00 -11.95
N ALA A 142 15.84 26.22 -11.92
CA ALA A 142 15.63 25.06 -12.78
C ALA A 142 16.73 23.99 -12.70
N GLY A 143 17.39 23.87 -11.55
CA GLY A 143 18.42 22.88 -11.26
C GLY A 143 19.84 23.30 -11.64
N ALA A 144 20.07 24.59 -11.94
CA ALA A 144 21.42 25.09 -12.20
C ALA A 144 22.27 25.16 -10.91
N GLN A 145 21.66 25.52 -9.78
CA GLN A 145 22.30 25.53 -8.46
C GLN A 145 21.38 24.93 -7.39
N PHE A 146 21.98 24.23 -6.42
CA PHE A 146 21.26 23.63 -5.30
C PHE A 146 21.83 24.11 -3.97
N THR A 147 20.94 24.54 -3.08
CA THR A 147 21.25 24.86 -1.69
C THR A 147 20.61 23.83 -0.78
N SER A 148 21.35 23.34 0.22
CA SER A 148 20.78 22.45 1.23
C SER A 148 19.74 23.22 2.05
N ILE A 149 18.53 22.65 2.18
CA ILE A 149 17.46 23.16 3.06
C ILE A 149 17.20 22.21 4.22
N TRP A 150 18.03 21.18 4.37
CA TRP A 150 17.97 20.26 5.49
C TRP A 150 18.45 20.97 6.77
N PRO A 151 17.76 20.80 7.91
CA PRO A 151 18.24 21.36 9.17
C PRO A 151 19.64 20.83 9.52
N SER A 152 20.62 21.71 9.70
CA SER A 152 21.89 21.35 10.33
C SER A 152 21.72 21.38 11.85
N GLY A 153 21.43 20.24 12.46
CA GLY A 153 21.30 20.11 13.92
C GLY A 153 22.64 19.87 14.60
N ASN A 154 22.92 20.69 15.63
CA ASN A 154 23.83 20.42 16.76
C ASN A 154 23.36 19.20 17.58
#